data_AF-A0A9E2V9X7-F1
#
_entry.id   AF-A0A9E2V9X7-F1
#
_cell.length_a   1.000
_cell.length_b   1.000
_cell.length_c   1.000
_cell.angle_alpha   90.00
_cell.angle_beta   90.00
_cell.angle_gamma   90.00
#
_symmetry.space_group_name_H-M   'P 1'
#
loop_
_entity.id
_entity.type
_entity.pdbx_description
1 polymer ?
#
loop_
_entity_poly.entity_id
_entity_poly.type
_entity_poly.pdbx_seq_one_letter_code
_entity_poly.pdbx_strand_id
1 'polypeptide(L)'
;CLWYEEVFRNIADQYNISQIEQLWEAIVSHRLIMTFKVDGFSVPKLEERLTDLIEQKIFLPQVILIDGLPFDKDIKKSLTELKKLAESRSLHVWFTVRTHRHDEPGPDGMPAPLLNVADLFDIIIQLQPEGKEIHVKALKGGPVACDYPELLLDPSTMLVKG
;
A
#
# COMPACT_ATOMS: atom_id res chain seq x y z
N CYS A 1 0.82 4.34 -17.22
CA CYS A 1 1.60 5.12 -16.25
C CYS A 1 3.08 4.77 -16.41
N LEU A 2 3.89 5.69 -16.95
CA LEU A 2 5.31 5.47 -17.27
C LEU A 2 6.14 5.05 -16.05
N TRP A 3 5.79 5.57 -14.86
CA TRP A 3 6.52 5.30 -13.62
C TRP A 3 6.56 3.80 -13.22
N TYR A 4 5.44 3.06 -13.35
CA TYR A 4 5.44 1.64 -12.98
C TYR A 4 6.28 0.79 -13.93
N GLU A 5 6.32 1.18 -15.20
CA GLU A 5 7.16 0.51 -16.20
C GLU A 5 8.64 0.76 -15.91
N GLU A 6 9.00 2.00 -15.56
CA GLU A 6 10.37 2.36 -15.19
C GLU A 6 10.85 1.61 -13.94
N VAL A 7 10.03 1.56 -12.88
CA VAL A 7 10.34 0.75 -11.68
C VAL A 7 10.50 -0.72 -12.03
N PHE A 8 9.61 -1.27 -12.87
CA PHE A 8 9.71 -2.67 -13.30
C PHE A 8 10.98 -2.92 -14.13
N ARG A 9 11.34 -2.02 -15.05
CA ARG A 9 12.57 -2.13 -15.84
C ARG A 9 13.81 -2.08 -14.94
N ASN A 10 13.85 -1.19 -13.96
CA ASN A 10 14.95 -1.14 -12.99
C ASN A 10 15.08 -2.45 -12.19
N ILE A 11 13.97 -3.07 -11.79
CA ILE A 11 13.97 -4.39 -11.14
C ILE A 11 14.47 -5.47 -12.12
N ALA A 12 13.95 -5.48 -13.34
CA ALA A 12 14.32 -6.46 -14.34
C ALA A 12 15.84 -6.40 -14.67
N ASP A 13 16.39 -5.20 -14.77
CA ASP A 13 17.82 -4.97 -14.98
C ASP A 13 18.64 -5.46 -13.77
N GLN A 14 18.22 -5.11 -12.54
CA GLN A 14 18.91 -5.55 -11.31
C GLN A 14 18.98 -7.08 -11.17
N TYR A 15 17.92 -7.78 -11.58
CA TYR A 15 17.82 -9.24 -11.47
C TYR A 15 18.12 -10.00 -12.78
N ASN A 16 18.59 -9.31 -13.83
CA ASN A 16 18.86 -9.89 -15.16
C ASN A 16 17.70 -10.73 -15.74
N ILE A 17 16.48 -10.22 -15.60
CA ILE A 17 15.28 -10.92 -16.08
C ILE A 17 15.23 -10.90 -17.61
N SER A 18 15.18 -12.07 -18.23
CA SER A 18 14.92 -12.21 -19.67
C SER A 18 13.43 -12.04 -20.00
N GLN A 19 13.11 -11.65 -21.25
CA GLN A 19 11.72 -11.53 -21.74
C GLN A 19 10.89 -10.45 -21.00
N ILE A 20 11.52 -9.32 -20.68
CA ILE A 20 10.95 -8.18 -19.96
C ILE A 20 9.56 -7.78 -20.48
N GLU A 21 9.39 -7.68 -21.80
CA GLU A 21 8.12 -7.25 -22.41
C GLU A 21 6.99 -8.26 -22.15
N GLN A 22 7.24 -9.56 -22.27
CA GLN A 22 6.23 -10.59 -22.02
C GLN A 22 5.83 -10.63 -20.54
N LEU A 23 6.81 -10.48 -19.64
CA LEU A 23 6.54 -10.41 -18.21
C LEU A 23 5.75 -9.14 -17.84
N TRP A 24 6.08 -8.01 -18.46
CA TRP A 24 5.36 -6.75 -18.28
C TRP A 24 3.88 -6.88 -18.70
N GLU A 25 3.62 -7.45 -19.89
CA GLU A 25 2.25 -7.71 -20.36
C GLU A 25 1.48 -8.63 -19.39
N ALA A 26 2.15 -9.68 -18.89
CA ALA A 26 1.57 -10.58 -17.91
C ALA A 26 1.23 -9.84 -16.60
N ILE A 27 2.10 -8.98 -16.08
CA ILE A 27 1.83 -8.21 -14.84
C ILE A 27 0.69 -7.21 -15.05
N VAL A 28 0.71 -6.46 -16.15
CA VAL A 28 -0.29 -5.41 -16.41
C VAL A 28 -1.69 -6.00 -16.56
N SER A 29 -1.83 -7.21 -17.12
CA SER A 29 -3.13 -7.88 -17.25
C SER A 29 -3.77 -8.27 -15.91
N HIS A 30 -2.98 -8.39 -14.83
CA HIS A 30 -3.46 -8.68 -13.47
C HIS A 30 -3.68 -7.40 -12.65
N ARG A 31 -3.78 -6.23 -13.30
CA ARG A 31 -4.02 -4.94 -12.62
C ARG A 31 -5.25 -4.24 -13.18
N LEU A 32 -6.12 -3.82 -12.27
CA LEU A 32 -7.26 -2.95 -12.58
C LEU A 32 -7.13 -1.63 -11.80
N ILE A 33 -7.23 -0.50 -12.50
CA ILE A 33 -7.20 0.82 -11.89
C ILE A 33 -8.63 1.35 -11.78
N MET A 34 -9.06 1.65 -10.55
CA MET A 34 -10.33 2.31 -10.26
C MET A 34 -10.07 3.70 -9.70
N THR A 35 -10.83 4.69 -10.19
CA THR A 35 -10.72 6.07 -9.70
C THR A 35 -12.05 6.49 -9.08
N PHE A 36 -11.98 6.99 -7.85
CA PHE A 36 -13.11 7.55 -7.14
C PHE A 36 -12.84 9.04 -6.89
N LYS A 37 -13.88 9.87 -7.02
CA LYS A 37 -13.81 11.24 -6.46
C LYS A 37 -13.85 11.13 -4.94
N VAL A 38 -13.01 11.88 -4.24
CA VAL A 38 -12.89 11.83 -2.77
C VAL A 38 -14.26 12.03 -2.11
N ASP A 39 -15.00 13.08 -2.48
CA ASP A 39 -16.33 13.39 -1.93
C ASP A 39 -17.41 12.34 -2.26
N GLY A 40 -17.13 11.43 -3.20
CA GLY A 40 -18.05 10.39 -3.67
C GLY A 40 -17.57 8.98 -3.38
N PHE A 41 -16.50 8.82 -2.59
CA PHE A 41 -15.99 7.53 -2.16
C PHE A 41 -16.75 7.04 -0.92
N SER A 42 -17.11 5.76 -0.92
CA SER A 42 -17.62 5.07 0.25
C SER A 42 -17.32 3.58 0.10
N VAL A 43 -17.20 2.87 1.22
CA VAL A 43 -16.94 1.43 1.21
C VAL A 43 -18.05 0.65 0.50
N PRO A 44 -19.34 0.96 0.68
CA PRO A 44 -20.41 0.29 -0.07
C PRO A 44 -20.27 0.43 -1.59
N LYS A 45 -19.84 1.60 -2.07
CA LYS A 45 -19.66 1.85 -3.50
C LYS A 45 -18.44 1.11 -4.07
N LEU A 46 -17.37 1.00 -3.28
CA LEU A 46 -16.22 0.15 -3.64
C LEU A 46 -16.64 -1.32 -3.73
N GLU A 47 -17.40 -1.80 -2.73
CA GLU A 47 -17.88 -3.18 -2.68
C GLU A 47 -18.83 -3.53 -3.83
N GLU A 48 -19.76 -2.64 -4.17
CA GLU A 48 -20.65 -2.79 -5.33
C GLU A 48 -19.83 -3.00 -6.61
N ARG A 49 -18.85 -2.12 -6.86
CA ARG A 49 -17.98 -2.21 -8.03
C ARG A 49 -17.13 -3.48 -8.05
N LEU A 50 -16.58 -3.88 -6.90
CA LEU A 50 -15.84 -5.14 -6.79
C LEU A 50 -16.75 -6.34 -7.11
N THR A 51 -17.97 -6.33 -6.58
CA THR A 51 -18.93 -7.41 -6.77
C THR A 51 -19.28 -7.57 -8.24
N ASP A 52 -19.59 -6.46 -8.93
CA ASP A 52 -19.87 -6.47 -10.37
C ASP A 52 -18.72 -7.11 -11.18
N LEU A 53 -17.48 -6.72 -10.89
CA LEU A 53 -16.29 -7.23 -11.60
C LEU A 53 -16.07 -8.72 -11.36
N ILE A 54 -16.28 -9.18 -10.13
CA ILE A 54 -16.11 -10.57 -9.73
C ILE A 54 -17.21 -11.44 -10.34
N GLU A 55 -18.47 -11.02 -10.25
CA GLU A 55 -19.62 -11.76 -10.78
C GLU A 55 -19.59 -11.88 -12.31
N GLN A 56 -19.14 -10.81 -12.99
CA GLN A 56 -18.92 -10.82 -14.43
C GLN A 56 -17.64 -11.57 -14.85
N LYS A 57 -16.87 -12.08 -13.88
CA LYS A 57 -15.58 -12.78 -14.08
C LYS A 57 -14.57 -11.94 -14.87
N ILE A 58 -14.64 -10.63 -14.72
CA ILE A 58 -13.75 -9.67 -15.38
C ILE A 58 -12.43 -9.58 -14.61
N PHE A 59 -12.50 -9.51 -13.27
CA PHE A 59 -11.32 -9.34 -12.43
C PHE A 59 -11.53 -9.94 -11.04
N LEU A 60 -10.54 -10.69 -10.55
CA LEU A 60 -10.55 -11.34 -9.25
C LEU A 60 -9.36 -10.79 -8.42
N PRO A 61 -9.57 -9.71 -7.64
CA PRO A 61 -8.49 -9.11 -6.87
C PRO A 61 -8.06 -10.02 -5.72
N GLN A 62 -6.77 -10.01 -5.43
CA GLN A 62 -6.22 -10.54 -4.16
C GLN A 62 -5.74 -9.39 -3.25
N VAL A 63 -5.38 -8.27 -3.86
CA VAL A 63 -4.86 -7.09 -3.17
C VAL A 63 -5.57 -5.85 -3.70
N ILE A 64 -5.94 -4.94 -2.78
CA ILE A 64 -6.41 -3.59 -3.10
C ILE A 64 -5.39 -2.61 -2.54
N LEU A 65 -4.92 -1.70 -3.40
CA LEU A 65 -4.08 -0.57 -3.01
C LEU A 65 -4.94 0.70 -3.09
N ILE A 66 -5.12 1.38 -1.95
CA ILE A 66 -5.89 2.63 -1.87
C ILE A 66 -4.91 3.78 -1.63
N ASP A 67 -4.81 4.67 -2.60
CA ASP A 67 -4.01 5.89 -2.51
C ASP A 67 -4.90 7.12 -2.36
N GLY A 68 -4.42 8.12 -1.61
CA GLY A 68 -5.10 9.40 -1.44
C GLY A 68 -6.35 9.39 -0.55
N LEU A 69 -6.57 8.34 0.25
CA LEU A 69 -7.64 8.32 1.23
C LEU A 69 -7.32 9.30 2.38
N PRO A 70 -8.20 10.28 2.69
CA PRO A 70 -7.95 11.22 3.79
C PRO A 70 -8.05 10.52 5.17
N PHE A 71 -7.01 10.67 6.00
CA PHE A 71 -7.02 10.19 7.39
C PHE A 71 -7.45 11.32 8.32
N ASP A 72 -8.74 11.68 8.26
CA ASP A 72 -9.37 12.70 9.09
C ASP A 72 -10.20 12.08 10.24
N LYS A 73 -11.08 12.86 10.87
CA LYS A 73 -11.84 12.43 12.05
C LYS A 73 -12.85 11.30 11.76
N ASP A 74 -13.34 11.18 10.53
CA ASP A 74 -14.41 10.23 10.18
C ASP A 74 -13.85 8.92 9.59
N ILE A 75 -12.54 8.86 9.35
CA ILE A 75 -11.86 7.73 8.71
C ILE A 75 -12.03 6.40 9.44
N LYS A 76 -12.17 6.42 10.78
CA LYS A 76 -12.29 5.20 11.59
C LYS A 76 -13.47 4.33 11.15
N LYS A 77 -14.59 4.96 10.80
CA LYS A 77 -15.78 4.23 10.31
C LYS A 77 -15.45 3.52 8.99
N SER A 78 -14.89 4.25 8.02
CA SER A 78 -14.53 3.69 6.71
C SER A 78 -13.46 2.61 6.82
N LEU A 79 -12.44 2.77 7.66
CA LEU A 79 -11.43 1.73 7.89
C LEU A 79 -12.02 0.47 8.53
N THR A 80 -12.98 0.63 9.44
CA THR A 80 -13.68 -0.51 10.05
C THR A 80 -14.49 -1.27 9.00
N GLU A 81 -15.20 -0.54 8.13
CA GLU A 81 -15.95 -1.14 7.02
C GLU A 81 -15.00 -1.82 6.01
N LEU A 82 -13.86 -1.21 5.68
CA LEU A 82 -12.84 -1.78 4.79
C LEU A 82 -12.21 -3.04 5.39
N LYS A 83 -11.93 -3.07 6.70
CA LYS A 83 -11.42 -4.27 7.36
C LYS A 83 -12.40 -5.43 7.24
N LYS A 84 -13.69 -5.18 7.47
CA LYS A 84 -14.75 -6.19 7.29
C LYS A 84 -14.83 -6.69 5.85
N LEU A 85 -14.74 -5.79 4.87
CA LEU A 85 -14.72 -6.14 3.44
C LEU A 85 -13.50 -7.01 3.10
N ALA A 86 -12.33 -6.66 3.64
CA ALA A 86 -11.09 -7.39 3.44
C ALA A 86 -11.21 -8.83 4.00
N GLU A 87 -11.70 -8.97 5.23
CA GLU A 87 -11.90 -10.26 5.89
C GLU A 87 -12.95 -11.11 5.17
N SER A 88 -14.11 -10.54 4.81
CA SER A 88 -15.21 -11.29 4.18
C SER A 88 -14.85 -11.84 2.80
N ARG A 89 -13.91 -11.20 2.10
CA ARG A 89 -13.48 -11.58 0.75
C ARG A 89 -12.06 -12.14 0.69
N SER A 90 -11.41 -12.31 1.83
CA SER A 90 -10.01 -12.76 1.93
C SER A 90 -9.06 -11.90 1.07
N LEU A 91 -9.22 -10.58 1.13
CA LEU A 91 -8.42 -9.60 0.41
C LEU A 91 -7.39 -8.95 1.33
N HIS A 92 -6.24 -8.60 0.77
CA HIS A 92 -5.29 -7.69 1.43
C HIS A 92 -5.57 -6.25 1.00
N VAL A 93 -5.77 -5.35 1.95
CA VAL A 93 -6.01 -3.93 1.66
C VAL A 93 -4.86 -3.10 2.22
N TRP A 94 -4.19 -2.36 1.34
CA TRP A 94 -3.09 -1.47 1.67
C TRP A 94 -3.48 -0.02 1.44
N PHE A 95 -2.88 0.86 2.23
CA PHE A 95 -3.11 2.29 2.19
C PHE A 95 -1.79 3.03 2.18
N THR A 96 -1.73 4.11 1.42
CA THR A 96 -0.69 5.13 1.57
C THR A 96 -1.20 6.23 2.48
N VAL A 97 -0.43 6.57 3.51
CA VAL A 97 -0.76 7.65 4.44
C VAL A 97 0.39 8.64 4.46
N ARG A 98 0.08 9.92 4.26
CA ARG A 98 1.08 10.98 4.39
C ARG A 98 1.20 11.39 5.85
N THR A 99 2.43 11.47 6.33
CA THR A 99 2.76 11.94 7.67
C THR A 99 3.55 13.25 7.54
N HIS A 100 3.30 14.23 8.40
CA HIS A 100 4.09 15.45 8.41
C HIS A 100 5.24 15.30 9.39
N ARG A 101 6.45 15.66 8.95
CA ARG A 101 7.68 15.58 9.76
C ARG A 101 7.65 16.39 11.07
N HIS A 102 6.72 17.34 11.17
CA HIS A 102 6.58 18.23 12.33
C HIS A 102 5.46 17.77 13.27
N ASP A 103 4.69 16.74 12.91
CA ASP A 103 3.70 16.18 13.82
C ASP A 103 4.44 15.37 14.89
N GLU A 104 4.15 15.66 16.16
CA GLU A 104 4.71 14.87 17.25
C GLU A 104 4.16 13.44 17.16
N PRO A 105 5.04 12.41 17.04
CA PRO A 105 4.59 11.04 17.04
C PRO A 105 4.01 10.69 18.41
N GLY A 106 3.12 9.70 18.43
CA GLY A 106 2.62 9.16 19.68
C GLY A 106 3.70 8.45 20.51
N PRO A 107 3.33 7.98 21.71
CA PRO A 107 4.26 7.36 22.67
C PRO A 107 5.13 6.24 22.09
N ASP A 108 4.60 5.48 21.12
CA ASP A 108 5.26 4.33 20.50
C ASP A 108 5.86 4.64 19.11
N GLY A 109 6.04 5.93 18.78
CA GLY A 109 6.53 6.35 17.45
C GLY A 109 5.45 6.33 16.36
N MET A 110 4.20 5.99 16.70
CA MET A 110 3.09 5.96 15.75
C MET A 110 2.78 7.36 15.21
N PRO A 111 2.61 7.53 13.88
CA PRO A 111 2.23 8.81 13.30
C PRO A 111 0.86 9.30 13.80
N ALA A 112 0.72 10.62 13.97
CA ALA A 112 -0.51 11.24 14.46
C ALA A 112 -1.80 10.78 13.73
N PRO A 113 -1.84 10.64 12.38
CA PRO A 113 -3.05 10.17 11.68
C PRO A 113 -3.47 8.73 12.03
N LEU A 114 -2.56 7.91 12.58
CA LEU A 114 -2.80 6.49 12.87
C LEU A 114 -3.15 6.22 14.33
N LEU A 115 -2.94 7.18 15.25
CA LEU A 115 -3.06 6.94 16.70
C LEU A 115 -4.40 6.33 17.12
N ASN A 116 -5.51 6.74 16.48
CA ASN A 116 -6.86 6.31 16.86
C ASN A 116 -7.39 5.09 16.07
N VAL A 117 -6.59 4.61 15.10
CA VAL A 117 -7.00 3.58 14.13
C VAL A 117 -5.95 2.48 13.95
N ALA A 118 -4.80 2.57 14.62
CA ALA A 118 -3.70 1.61 14.52
C ALA A 118 -4.11 0.18 14.90
N ASP A 119 -5.14 0.01 15.72
CA ASP A 119 -5.75 -1.28 16.09
C ASP A 119 -6.38 -1.99 14.89
N LEU A 120 -6.86 -1.25 13.89
CA LEU A 120 -7.50 -1.80 12.69
C LEU A 120 -6.49 -2.40 11.69
N PHE A 121 -5.22 -2.03 11.77
CA PHE A 121 -4.19 -2.50 10.84
C PHE A 121 -3.45 -3.72 11.39
N ASP A 122 -3.22 -4.73 10.56
CA ASP A 122 -2.42 -5.88 10.96
C ASP A 122 -0.91 -5.57 10.83
N ILE A 123 -0.54 -4.76 9.83
CA ILE A 123 0.83 -4.33 9.55
C ILE A 123 0.85 -2.81 9.34
N ILE A 124 1.84 -2.12 9.90
CA ILE A 124 2.12 -0.70 9.66
C ILE A 124 3.59 -0.55 9.32
N ILE A 125 3.88 0.02 8.15
CA ILE A 125 5.23 0.27 7.65
C ILE A 125 5.40 1.78 7.47
N GLN A 126 6.49 2.32 8.01
CA GLN A 126 6.88 3.71 7.86
C GLN A 126 8.10 3.80 6.93
N LEU A 127 8.01 4.71 5.97
CA LEU A 127 9.16 5.15 5.17
C LEU A 127 9.75 6.39 5.83
N GLN A 128 10.95 6.28 6.38
CA GLN A 128 11.65 7.36 7.08
C GLN A 128 12.84 7.84 6.25
N PRO A 129 12.79 9.04 5.64
CA PRO A 129 13.94 9.63 4.97
C PRO A 129 15.02 10.01 5.99
N GLU A 130 16.25 9.54 5.78
CA GLU A 130 17.44 9.89 6.56
C GLU A 130 18.59 10.20 5.61
N GLY A 131 18.98 11.48 5.52
CA GLY A 131 20.02 11.93 4.60
C GLY A 131 19.68 11.64 3.13
N LYS A 132 20.39 10.68 2.52
CA LYS A 132 20.20 10.23 1.13
C LYS A 132 19.57 8.84 1.01
N GLU A 133 18.96 8.36 2.09
CA GLU A 133 18.38 7.02 2.16
C GLU A 133 16.97 7.08 2.74
N ILE A 134 16.17 6.05 2.44
CA ILE A 134 14.84 5.92 3.00
C ILE A 134 14.81 4.59 3.76
N HIS A 135 14.70 4.65 5.08
CA HIS A 135 14.60 3.48 5.93
C HIS A 135 13.16 2.98 5.95
N VAL A 136 12.97 1.68 5.77
CA VAL A 136 11.66 1.02 5.88
C VAL A 136 11.55 0.39 7.26
N LYS A 137 10.71 0.97 8.13
CA LYS A 137 10.53 0.54 9.51
C LYS A 137 9.14 -0.07 9.72
N ALA A 138 9.08 -1.28 10.25
CA ALA A 138 7.81 -1.88 10.67
C ALA A 138 7.44 -1.34 12.06
N LEU A 139 6.38 -0.53 12.13
CA LEU A 139 5.83 -0.01 13.39
C LEU A 139 4.86 -1.00 14.04
N LYS A 140 4.24 -1.88 13.23
CA LYS A 140 3.33 -2.95 13.68
C LYS A 140 3.39 -4.12 12.70
N GLY A 141 3.23 -5.35 13.20
CA GLY A 141 3.05 -6.54 12.35
C GLY A 141 4.33 -7.10 11.72
N GLY A 142 5.50 -6.84 12.32
CA GLY A 142 6.78 -7.42 11.94
C GLY A 142 7.30 -8.46 12.95
N PRO A 143 8.35 -9.23 12.62
CA PRO A 143 9.00 -10.10 13.58
C PRO A 143 9.53 -9.30 14.78
N VAL A 144 9.27 -9.78 16.01
CA VAL A 144 9.51 -9.06 17.29
C VAL A 144 10.99 -8.78 17.57
N ALA A 145 11.89 -9.50 16.91
CA ALA A 145 13.32 -9.22 16.82
C ALA A 145 13.82 -10.17 15.74
N CYS A 146 14.27 -9.65 14.60
CA CYS A 146 15.02 -10.45 13.66
C CYS A 146 16.18 -9.60 13.16
N ASP A 147 17.37 -10.19 13.17
CA ASP A 147 18.63 -9.68 12.62
C ASP A 147 18.58 -9.51 11.10
N TYR A 148 17.45 -9.07 10.54
CA TYR A 148 17.40 -8.65 9.14
C TYR A 148 18.08 -7.30 9.03
N PRO A 149 18.93 -7.11 7.99
CA PRO A 149 19.54 -5.82 7.74
C PRO A 149 18.45 -4.75 7.61
N GLU A 150 18.75 -3.52 8.04
CA GLU A 150 17.85 -2.40 7.82
C GLU A 150 17.48 -2.33 6.34
N LEU A 151 16.18 -2.40 6.05
CA LEU A 151 15.70 -2.32 4.68
C LEU A 151 15.78 -0.87 4.24
N LEU A 152 16.72 -0.57 3.35
CA LEU A 152 16.96 0.76 2.80
C LEU A 152 16.42 0.81 1.37
N LEU A 153 15.76 1.91 1.01
CA LEU A 153 15.42 2.21 -0.37
C LEU A 153 16.37 3.26 -0.93
N ASP A 154 16.77 3.05 -2.18
CA ASP A 154 17.43 4.08 -2.97
C ASP A 154 16.40 5.17 -3.36
N PRO A 155 16.61 6.46 -3.03
CA PRO A 155 15.61 7.50 -3.27
C PRO A 155 15.43 7.86 -4.75
N SER A 156 16.35 7.45 -5.63
CA SER A 156 16.26 7.73 -7.07
C SER A 156 15.48 6.64 -7.80
N THR A 157 15.66 5.38 -7.40
CA THR A 157 15.02 4.22 -8.05
C THR A 157 13.82 3.67 -7.27
N MET A 158 13.71 4.01 -5.98
CA MET A 158 12.76 3.46 -5.01
C MET A 158 12.89 1.94 -4.80
N LEU A 159 14.02 1.34 -5.20
CA LEU A 159 14.29 -0.08 -5.02
C LEU A 159 15.00 -0.35 -3.70
N VAL A 160 14.82 -1.57 -3.19
CA VAL A 160 15.52 -2.08 -2.02
C VAL A 160 17.02 -2.19 -2.32
N LYS A 161 17.83 -1.54 -1.48
CA LYS A 161 19.27 -1.75 -1.44
C LYS A 161 19.53 -3.08 -0.75
N GLY A 162 20.21 -3.98 -1.46
CA GLY A 162 20.77 -5.23 -0.93
C GLY A 162 22.26 -5.12 -0.75
#